data_AF-A0A2P6R8J3-F1
#
_entry.id   AF-A0A2P6R8J3-F1
#
_cell.length_a   1.000
_cell.length_b   1.000
_cell.length_c   1.000
_cell.angle_alpha   90.00
_cell.angle_beta   90.00
_cell.angle_gamma   90.00
#
_symmetry.space_group_name_H-M   'P 1'
#
loop_
_entity.id
_entity.type
_entity.pdbx_description
1 polymer ?
#
loop_
_entity_poly.entity_id
_entity_poly.type
_entity_poly.pdbx_seq_one_letter_code
_entity_poly.pdbx_strand_id
1 'polypeptide(L)'
;MQNNKAIVESLYKALAQGQTETVAKVLATDLEWWFHGPPKCQHMMRVLTGDSSHVGFKFEPRSVTEIGDYCVIAEGWEGAQAYWVHVWTINDGLITQFREYFNTWLTVRDLKPLGWKESKSFTVWQSMPRDLFHRSLPSLLLAI
;
A
#
# COMPACT_ATOMS: atom_id res chain seq x y z
N MET A 1 -12.34 14.77 11.19
CA MET A 1 -11.85 13.96 10.05
C MET A 1 -10.68 13.14 10.56
N GLN A 2 -10.80 11.82 10.54
CA GLN A 2 -9.68 10.92 10.85
C GLN A 2 -8.60 11.16 9.79
N ASN A 3 -7.33 11.30 10.19
CA ASN A 3 -6.24 11.43 9.24
C ASN A 3 -5.71 10.03 8.92
N ASN A 4 -6.24 9.40 7.86
CA ASN A 4 -5.91 8.02 7.52
C ASN A 4 -4.44 7.88 7.12
N LYS A 5 -3.89 8.92 6.46
CA LYS A 5 -2.46 8.98 6.16
C LYS A 5 -1.61 8.89 7.43
N ALA A 6 -1.97 9.60 8.49
CA ALA A 6 -1.23 9.55 9.76
C ALA A 6 -1.26 8.15 10.41
N ILE A 7 -2.34 7.39 10.25
CA ILE A 7 -2.43 6.00 10.72
C ILE A 7 -1.40 5.13 9.98
N VAL A 8 -1.34 5.26 8.66
CA VAL A 8 -0.39 4.49 7.83
C VAL A 8 1.06 4.92 8.07
N GLU A 9 1.34 6.22 8.23
CA GLU A 9 2.68 6.70 8.61
C GLU A 9 3.09 6.18 10.00
N SER A 10 2.17 6.14 10.96
CA SER A 10 2.40 5.54 12.27
C SER A 10 2.68 4.04 12.18
N LEU A 11 1.98 3.31 11.30
CA LEU A 11 2.25 1.90 11.02
C LEU A 11 3.70 1.69 10.54
N TYR A 12 4.14 2.41 9.50
CA TYR A 12 5.50 2.28 8.99
C TYR A 12 6.56 2.63 10.04
N LYS A 13 6.33 3.67 10.84
CA LYS A 13 7.23 4.04 11.95
C LYS A 13 7.32 2.94 13.00
N ALA A 14 6.19 2.35 13.39
CA ALA A 14 6.15 1.26 14.35
C ALA A 14 6.87 0.01 13.82
N LEU A 15 6.67 -0.34 12.54
CA LEU A 15 7.36 -1.44 11.86
C LEU A 15 8.88 -1.23 11.85
N ALA A 16 9.36 -0.03 11.50
CA ALA A 16 10.78 0.30 11.51
C ALA A 16 11.43 0.23 12.90
N GLN A 17 10.63 0.40 13.96
CA GLN A 17 11.07 0.35 15.36
C GLN A 17 10.80 -1.00 16.04
N GLY A 18 10.22 -1.98 15.32
CA GLY A 18 9.85 -3.27 15.87
C GLY A 18 8.75 -3.21 16.95
N GLN A 19 7.93 -2.15 16.96
CA GLN A 19 6.88 -1.94 17.96
C GLN A 19 5.60 -2.71 17.60
N THR A 20 5.62 -4.02 17.83
CA THR A 20 4.52 -4.93 17.48
C THR A 20 3.19 -4.56 18.12
N GLU A 21 3.17 -4.06 19.36
CA GLU A 21 1.93 -3.60 20.01
C GLU A 21 1.30 -2.39 19.32
N THR A 22 2.13 -1.44 18.85
CA THR A 22 1.66 -0.27 18.13
C THR A 22 1.10 -0.67 16.76
N VAL A 23 1.75 -1.63 16.09
CA VAL A 23 1.25 -2.23 14.84
C VAL A 23 -0.11 -2.89 15.07
N ALA A 24 -0.22 -3.75 16.09
CA ALA A 24 -1.47 -4.46 16.39
C ALA A 24 -2.65 -3.53 16.70
N LYS A 25 -2.40 -2.37 17.33
CA LYS A 25 -3.46 -1.39 17.67
C LYS A 25 -4.13 -0.73 16.47
N VAL A 26 -3.47 -0.69 15.31
CA VAL A 26 -4.01 -0.03 14.10
C VAL A 26 -4.54 -1.03 13.08
N LEU A 27 -4.37 -2.33 13.29
CA LEU A 27 -4.88 -3.37 12.42
C LEU A 27 -6.20 -3.91 12.96
N ALA A 28 -7.16 -4.14 12.08
CA ALA A 28 -8.34 -4.91 12.42
C ALA A 28 -7.95 -6.38 12.64
N THR A 29 -8.66 -7.06 13.55
CA THR A 29 -8.44 -8.47 13.88
C THR A 29 -8.71 -9.41 12.70
N ASP A 30 -9.55 -8.98 11.78
CA ASP A 30 -10.01 -9.66 10.57
C ASP A 30 -9.39 -9.06 9.30
N LEU A 31 -8.17 -8.52 9.40
CA LEU A 31 -7.43 -7.93 8.27
C LEU A 31 -7.44 -8.86 7.04
N GLU A 32 -8.09 -8.41 5.97
CA GLU A 32 -8.02 -9.08 4.68
C GLU A 32 -6.78 -8.62 3.91
N TRP A 33 -6.11 -9.55 3.21
CA TRP A 33 -4.89 -9.22 2.50
C TRP A 33 -4.77 -9.91 1.14
N TRP A 34 -4.08 -9.23 0.22
CA TRP A 34 -3.73 -9.75 -1.09
C TRP A 34 -2.28 -9.41 -1.44
N PHE A 35 -1.65 -10.29 -2.21
CA PHE A 35 -0.30 -10.11 -2.69
C PHE A 35 -0.23 -10.35 -4.20
N HIS A 36 0.48 -9.46 -4.89
CA HIS A 36 0.85 -9.61 -6.29
C HIS A 36 2.34 -9.34 -6.47
N GLY A 37 3.09 -10.33 -6.93
CA GLY A 37 4.53 -10.20 -7.17
C GLY A 37 5.26 -11.54 -7.11
N PRO A 38 6.60 -11.53 -7.12
CA PRO A 38 7.38 -12.76 -6.96
C PRO A 38 7.09 -13.43 -5.61
N PRO A 39 6.89 -14.76 -5.52
CA PRO A 39 6.50 -15.44 -4.27
C PRO A 39 7.45 -15.22 -3.08
N LYS A 40 8.72 -14.88 -3.36
CA LYS A 40 9.73 -14.58 -2.33
C LYS A 40 9.58 -13.19 -1.70
N CYS A 41 8.74 -12.32 -2.28
CA CYS A 41 8.61 -10.91 -1.90
C CYS A 41 7.40 -10.60 -1.01
N GLN A 42 6.74 -11.60 -0.42
CA GLN A 42 5.63 -11.43 0.53
C GLN A 42 6.14 -10.91 1.89
N HIS A 43 6.78 -9.75 1.88
CA HIS A 43 7.53 -9.25 3.03
C HIS A 43 6.58 -8.71 4.11
N MET A 44 5.62 -7.83 3.75
CA MET A 44 4.81 -7.15 4.76
C MET A 44 3.91 -8.15 5.46
N MET A 45 3.25 -9.04 4.69
CA MET A 45 2.37 -10.02 5.26
C MET A 45 3.06 -10.91 6.31
N ARG A 46 4.27 -11.39 6.01
CA ARG A 46 5.04 -12.21 6.97
C ARG A 46 5.44 -11.43 8.21
N VAL A 47 5.62 -10.11 8.11
CA VAL A 47 5.85 -9.26 9.29
C VAL A 47 4.56 -9.10 10.09
N LEU A 48 3.42 -8.89 9.44
CA LEU A 48 2.12 -8.72 10.10
C LEU A 48 1.63 -10.01 10.79
N THR A 49 1.99 -11.20 10.28
CA THR A 49 1.67 -12.49 10.93
C THR A 49 2.70 -12.96 11.94
N GLY A 50 3.88 -12.35 11.98
CA GLY A 50 5.00 -12.83 12.77
C GLY A 50 5.76 -14.02 12.16
N ASP A 51 5.48 -14.41 10.91
CA ASP A 51 6.22 -15.46 10.19
C ASP A 51 7.69 -15.08 9.89
N SER A 52 8.00 -13.78 9.86
CA SER A 52 9.37 -13.30 9.69
C SER A 52 9.64 -12.04 10.51
N SER A 53 10.89 -11.89 10.96
CA SER A 53 11.34 -10.63 11.54
C SER A 53 11.48 -9.54 10.47
N HIS A 54 11.39 -8.27 10.88
CA HIS A 54 11.57 -7.08 10.03
C HIS A 54 13.02 -6.87 9.54
N VAL A 55 13.92 -7.85 9.75
CA VAL A 55 15.36 -7.72 9.52
C VAL A 55 15.74 -7.86 8.04
N GLY A 56 14.91 -8.52 7.24
CA GLY A 56 15.22 -8.83 5.84
C GLY A 56 14.75 -7.83 4.79
N PHE A 57 13.77 -6.97 5.12
CA PHE A 57 13.19 -5.99 4.20
C PHE A 57 12.82 -4.71 4.95
N LYS A 58 13.27 -3.56 4.45
CA LYS A 58 12.94 -2.26 5.07
C LYS A 58 11.82 -1.55 4.33
N PHE A 59 10.70 -1.38 5.02
CA PHE A 59 9.56 -0.62 4.51
C PHE A 59 9.72 0.88 4.76
N GLU A 60 10.47 1.54 3.89
CA GLU A 60 10.64 3.00 3.89
C GLU A 60 9.87 3.61 2.70
N PRO A 61 8.61 4.04 2.89
CA PRO A 61 7.84 4.66 1.82
C PRO A 61 8.51 5.96 1.38
N ARG A 62 8.58 6.17 0.06
CA ARG A 62 8.98 7.47 -0.51
C ARG A 62 7.81 8.45 -0.48
N SER A 63 6.60 7.95 -0.72
CA SER A 63 5.37 8.72 -0.73
C SER A 63 4.26 7.93 -0.03
N VAL A 64 3.44 8.67 0.70
CA VAL A 64 2.19 8.20 1.29
C VAL A 64 1.10 9.20 0.88
N THR A 65 0.11 8.72 0.14
CA THR A 65 -0.96 9.50 -0.47
C THR A 65 -2.31 8.96 -0.01
N GLU A 66 -3.12 9.83 0.59
CA GLU A 66 -4.51 9.53 0.91
C GLU A 66 -5.38 9.77 -0.33
N ILE A 67 -6.24 8.80 -0.65
CA ILE A 67 -7.12 8.81 -1.82
C ILE A 67 -8.54 8.53 -1.34
N GLY A 68 -9.45 9.49 -1.54
CA GLY A 68 -10.82 9.37 -1.06
C GLY A 68 -10.90 9.28 0.47
N ASP A 69 -11.91 8.58 0.98
CA ASP A 69 -12.26 8.61 2.41
C ASP A 69 -11.66 7.45 3.22
N TYR A 70 -11.23 6.38 2.55
CA TYR A 70 -10.83 5.12 3.19
C TYR A 70 -9.54 4.52 2.62
N CYS A 71 -8.96 5.07 1.55
CA CYS A 71 -7.80 4.45 0.88
C CYS A 71 -6.53 5.28 1.11
N VAL A 72 -5.44 4.62 1.47
CA VAL A 72 -4.11 5.21 1.55
C VAL A 72 -3.13 4.35 0.78
N ILE A 73 -2.37 4.98 -0.10
CA ILE A 73 -1.37 4.33 -0.94
C ILE A 73 0.01 4.77 -0.49
N ALA A 74 0.88 3.79 -0.29
CA ALA A 74 2.28 4.02 -0.03
C ALA A 74 3.12 3.32 -1.10
N GLU A 75 4.10 4.00 -1.66
CA GLU A 75 5.04 3.39 -2.61
C GLU A 75 6.49 3.64 -2.20
N GLY A 76 7.36 2.72 -2.60
CA GLY A 76 8.77 2.81 -2.29
C GLY A 76 9.62 1.84 -3.11
N TRP A 77 10.91 1.84 -2.79
CA TRP A 77 11.90 0.97 -3.40
C TRP A 77 12.77 0.36 -2.32
N GLU A 78 13.18 -0.87 -2.54
CA GLU A 78 14.30 -1.44 -1.82
C GLU A 78 15.54 -1.46 -2.73
N GLY A 79 16.45 -0.52 -2.45
CA GLY A 79 17.62 -0.25 -3.28
C GLY A 79 17.24 -0.01 -4.74
N ALA A 80 17.98 -0.63 -5.65
CA ALA A 80 17.69 -0.63 -7.09
C ALA A 80 16.96 -1.91 -7.57
N GLN A 81 16.56 -2.78 -6.65
CA GLN A 81 16.19 -4.16 -6.99
C GLN A 81 14.69 -4.40 -7.00
N ALA A 82 13.95 -3.76 -6.10
CA ALA A 82 12.52 -3.94 -5.96
C ALA A 82 11.77 -2.61 -5.90
N TYR A 83 10.66 -2.53 -6.64
CA TYR A 83 9.62 -1.53 -6.46
C TYR A 83 8.45 -2.15 -5.72
N TRP A 84 7.80 -1.40 -4.84
CA TRP A 84 6.62 -1.87 -4.13
C TRP A 84 5.55 -0.78 -3.99
N VAL A 85 4.30 -1.20 -4.00
CA VAL A 85 3.12 -0.38 -3.71
C VAL A 85 2.25 -1.12 -2.71
N HIS A 86 1.89 -0.44 -1.63
CA HIS A 86 0.97 -0.91 -0.62
C HIS A 86 -0.29 -0.08 -0.68
N VAL A 87 -1.44 -0.75 -0.75
CA VAL A 87 -2.76 -0.12 -0.68
C VAL A 87 -3.41 -0.55 0.61
N TRP A 88 -3.70 0.43 1.47
CA TRP A 88 -4.30 0.26 2.78
C TRP A 88 -5.73 0.78 2.75
N THR A 89 -6.68 -0.02 3.21
CA THR A 89 -8.06 0.41 3.43
C THR A 89 -8.30 0.59 4.92
N ILE A 90 -8.77 1.77 5.29
CA ILE A 90 -9.02 2.19 6.67
C ILE A 90 -10.52 2.41 6.86
N ASN A 91 -11.09 1.72 7.85
CA ASN A 91 -12.47 1.89 8.29
C ASN A 91 -12.47 2.08 9.80
N ASP A 92 -13.21 3.07 10.29
CA ASP A 92 -13.31 3.40 11.73
C ASP A 92 -11.96 3.51 12.46
N GLY A 93 -10.95 4.04 11.76
CA GLY A 93 -9.61 4.23 12.31
C GLY A 93 -8.74 2.98 12.36
N LEU A 94 -9.21 1.85 11.84
CA LEU A 94 -8.46 0.60 11.74
C LEU A 94 -8.20 0.22 10.28
N ILE A 95 -7.03 -0.36 10.04
CA ILE A 95 -6.69 -0.95 8.75
C ILE A 95 -7.42 -2.29 8.64
N THR A 96 -8.35 -2.37 7.71
CA THR A 96 -9.20 -3.55 7.48
C THR A 96 -8.80 -4.36 6.26
N GLN A 97 -8.14 -3.72 5.28
CA GLN A 97 -7.63 -4.40 4.10
C GLN A 97 -6.23 -3.93 3.72
N PHE A 98 -5.43 -4.86 3.21
CA PHE A 98 -4.07 -4.61 2.71
C PHE A 98 -3.84 -5.27 1.34
N ARG A 99 -3.31 -4.53 0.37
CA ARG A 99 -2.85 -5.10 -0.91
C ARG A 99 -1.40 -4.72 -1.15
N GLU A 100 -0.57 -5.73 -1.38
CA GLU A 100 0.86 -5.59 -1.66
C GLU A 100 1.13 -5.89 -3.13
N TYR A 101 1.77 -4.95 -3.84
CA TYR A 101 2.21 -5.12 -5.22
C TYR A 101 3.72 -4.93 -5.31
N PHE A 102 4.44 -5.99 -5.65
CA PHE A 102 5.87 -5.93 -5.92
C PHE A 102 6.15 -5.95 -7.41
N ASN A 103 7.12 -5.13 -7.83
CA ASN A 103 7.58 -5.03 -9.22
C ASN A 103 6.42 -4.89 -10.22
N THR A 104 5.43 -4.08 -9.87
CA THR A 104 4.19 -3.87 -10.65
C THR A 104 3.82 -2.40 -10.61
N TRP A 105 3.62 -1.77 -11.76
CA TRP A 105 3.10 -0.41 -11.84
C TRP A 105 1.61 -0.40 -11.56
N LEU A 106 1.15 0.50 -10.71
CA LEU A 106 -0.24 0.60 -10.32
C LEU A 106 -0.82 1.93 -10.81
N THR A 107 -1.99 1.87 -11.45
CA THR A 107 -2.81 3.04 -11.79
C THR A 107 -4.14 2.91 -11.07
N VAL A 108 -4.53 3.93 -10.32
CA VAL A 108 -5.74 3.91 -9.52
C VAL A 108 -6.76 4.85 -10.12
N ARG A 109 -7.96 4.34 -10.35
CA ARG A 109 -9.08 5.11 -10.88
C ARG A 109 -10.25 5.09 -9.92
N ASP A 110 -10.83 6.26 -9.71
CA ASP A 110 -12.13 6.37 -9.05
C ASP A 110 -13.21 6.04 -10.09
N LEU A 111 -13.99 4.99 -9.83
CA LEU A 111 -15.07 4.53 -10.70
C LEU A 111 -16.47 4.90 -10.18
N LYS A 112 -16.57 5.81 -9.18
CA LYS A 112 -17.88 6.26 -8.66
C LYS A 112 -18.82 6.61 -9.82
N PRO A 113 -20.03 6.04 -9.87
CA PRO A 113 -20.96 6.26 -10.96
C PRO A 113 -21.49 7.69 -10.91
N LEU A 114 -20.83 8.60 -11.61
CA LEU A 114 -21.37 9.91 -11.93
C LEU A 114 -22.48 9.68 -12.97
N GLY A 115 -23.73 9.75 -12.51
CA GLY A 115 -24.92 9.30 -13.23
C GLY A 115 -24.94 9.71 -14.71
N TRP A 116 -25.05 8.71 -15.59
CA TRP A 116 -25.38 8.70 -17.04
C TRP A 116 -24.97 9.84 -18.00
N LYS A 117 -24.21 10.84 -17.59
CA LYS A 117 -23.67 11.89 -18.46
C LYS A 117 -22.15 11.88 -18.32
N GLU A 118 -21.52 11.20 -19.28
CA GLU A 118 -20.07 11.05 -19.44
C GLU A 118 -19.35 10.47 -18.21
N SER A 119 -19.24 9.14 -18.19
CA SER A 119 -18.36 8.38 -17.30
C SER A 119 -16.89 8.73 -17.55
N LYS A 120 -16.42 9.87 -17.04
CA LYS A 120 -14.98 10.17 -16.95
C LYS A 120 -14.43 9.48 -15.70
N SER A 121 -13.94 8.26 -15.87
CA SER A 121 -13.06 7.65 -14.85
C SER A 121 -11.82 8.54 -14.73
N PHE A 122 -11.56 9.13 -13.57
CA PHE A 122 -10.36 9.92 -13.36
C PHE A 122 -9.28 9.05 -12.73
N THR A 123 -8.08 9.10 -13.29
CA THR A 123 -6.89 8.58 -12.61
C THR A 123 -6.65 9.47 -11.40
N VAL A 124 -6.81 8.90 -10.20
CA VAL A 124 -6.64 9.61 -8.93
C VAL A 124 -5.24 9.41 -8.35
N TRP A 125 -4.57 8.34 -8.76
CA TRP A 125 -3.18 8.07 -8.39
C TRP A 125 -2.53 7.18 -9.43
N GLN A 126 -1.21 7.33 -9.62
CA GLN A 126 -0.42 6.41 -10.42
C GLN A 126 0.98 6.29 -9.82
N SER A 127 1.57 5.11 -9.96
CA SER A 127 2.96 4.84 -9.61
C SER A 127 3.88 5.89 -10.21
N MET A 128 4.85 6.35 -9.43
CA MET A 128 5.88 7.28 -9.92
C MET A 128 7.16 6.51 -10.22
N PRO A 129 7.50 6.25 -11.49
CA PRO A 129 8.75 5.60 -11.82
C PRO A 129 9.92 6.48 -11.36
N ARG A 130 10.94 5.86 -10.76
CA ARG A 130 12.24 6.54 -10.64
C ARG A 130 12.90 6.57 -12.01
N ASP A 131 13.50 7.69 -12.38
CA ASP A 131 14.26 7.84 -13.63
C ASP A 131 15.32 6.75 -13.83
N LEU A 132 15.83 6.18 -12.74
CA LEU A 132 16.84 5.12 -12.71
C LEU A 132 16.28 3.70 -12.87
N PHE A 133 14.95 3.52 -12.77
CA PHE A 133 14.31 2.22 -12.86
C PHE A 133 13.97 1.90 -14.32
N HIS A 134 15.00 1.59 -15.13
CA HIS A 134 14.86 1.25 -16.56
C HIS A 134 14.25 -0.15 -16.83
N ARG A 135 13.39 -0.65 -15.93
CA ARG A 135 12.77 -1.98 -16.05
C ARG A 135 11.34 -1.84 -16.56
N SER A 136 10.98 -2.70 -17.51
CA SER A 136 9.58 -2.91 -17.86
C SER A 136 8.94 -3.76 -16.76
N LEU A 137 7.94 -3.20 -16.08
CA LEU A 137 7.13 -3.90 -15.08
C LEU A 137 5.71 -4.08 -15.63
N PRO A 138 5.01 -5.17 -15.28
CA PRO A 138 3.58 -5.28 -15.55
C PRO A 138 2.83 -4.07 -14.96
N SER A 139 1.76 -3.66 -15.64
CA SER A 139 0.87 -2.59 -15.16
C SER A 139 -0.47 -3.16 -14.75
N LEU A 140 -0.98 -2.72 -13.60
CA LEU A 140 -2.26 -3.11 -13.04
C LEU A 140 -3.12 -1.86 -12.80
N LEU A 141 -4.40 -1.96 -13.15
CA LEU A 141 -5.39 -0.94 -12.85
C LEU A 141 -6.20 -1.36 -11.62
N LEU A 142 -6.19 -0.51 -10.60
CA LEU A 142 -7.01 -0.68 -9.41
C LEU A 142 -8.17 0.31 -9.46
N ALA A 143 -9.38 -0.22 -9.42
CA ALA A 143 -10.59 0.57 -9.22
C ALA A 143 -10.86 0.68 -7.72
N ILE A 144 -11.17 1.89 -7.26
CA ILE A 144 -11.59 2.18 -5.88
C ILE A 144 -12.96 2.83 -5.83
#